data_AF-A0A517SU26-F1
#
_entry.id   AF-A0A517SU26-F1
#
_cell.length_a   1.000
_cell.length_b   1.000
_cell.length_c   1.000
_cell.angle_alpha   90.00
_cell.angle_beta   90.00
_cell.angle_gamma   90.00
#
_symmetry.space_group_name_H-M   'P 1'
#
loop_
_entity.id
_entity.type
_entity.pdbx_description
1 polymer ?
#
loop_
_entity_poly.entity_id
_entity_poly.type
_entity_poly.pdbx_seq_one_letter_code
_entity_poly.pdbx_strand_id
1 'polypeptide(L)'
;MNDNSDRMVKMNESKTPEQKITCACPRGHKLRGGPELIGRQVRCPRCRDVFSFGYAIRESVSDTAVLRLLGDAPAPPPEPKSAVRARPCNKCGHAISPEATVCQHCNCYVGQLDTFFQQLHRSKPNPN
;
A
#
# COMPACT_ATOMS: atom_id res chain seq x y z
N MET A 1 -50.66 -0.35 53.12
CA MET A 1 -50.17 -1.52 52.38
C MET A 1 -48.91 -1.12 51.64
N ASN A 2 -47.78 -1.71 51.98
CA ASN A 2 -46.51 -1.56 51.26
C ASN A 2 -46.49 -2.55 50.09
N ASP A 3 -46.25 -2.08 48.86
CA ASP A 3 -45.84 -2.92 47.74
C ASP A 3 -44.52 -2.40 47.17
N ASN A 4 -43.45 -3.05 47.64
CA ASN A 4 -42.10 -2.92 47.14
C ASN A 4 -41.85 -4.15 46.27
N SER A 5 -41.85 -4.03 44.94
CA SER A 5 -41.02 -4.83 44.02
C SER A 5 -41.52 -4.74 42.57
N ASP A 6 -40.84 -3.97 41.73
CA ASP A 6 -40.36 -4.59 40.50
C ASP A 6 -38.98 -4.02 40.14
N ARG A 7 -38.06 -4.96 40.08
CA ARG A 7 -36.62 -4.79 39.97
C ARG A 7 -36.27 -4.39 38.55
N MET A 8 -35.37 -3.43 38.48
CA MET A 8 -34.32 -3.30 37.47
C MET A 8 -34.17 -4.51 36.54
N VAL A 9 -34.50 -4.32 35.27
CA VAL A 9 -33.71 -4.90 34.20
C VAL A 9 -33.03 -3.75 33.47
N LYS A 10 -31.94 -3.24 34.06
CA LYS A 10 -30.89 -2.57 33.29
C LYS A 10 -30.29 -3.65 32.40
N MET A 11 -30.81 -3.80 31.19
CA MET A 11 -30.14 -4.58 30.16
C MET A 11 -28.89 -3.81 29.79
N ASN A 12 -27.79 -4.29 30.36
CA ASN A 12 -26.44 -3.88 30.02
C ASN A 12 -26.20 -4.45 28.62
N GLU A 13 -26.62 -3.72 27.58
CA GLU A 13 -26.34 -4.15 26.21
C GLU A 13 -24.86 -3.93 25.97
N SER A 14 -24.15 -5.05 25.97
CA SER A 14 -22.72 -5.22 25.84
C SER A 14 -22.20 -4.41 24.66
N LYS A 15 -21.63 -3.24 24.95
CA LYS A 15 -20.81 -2.48 24.00
C LYS A 15 -19.55 -3.30 23.71
N THR A 16 -19.67 -4.22 22.75
CA THR A 16 -18.52 -4.89 22.15
C THR A 16 -17.53 -3.80 21.71
N PRO A 17 -16.22 -3.98 21.95
CA PRO A 17 -15.24 -2.97 21.57
C PRO A 17 -15.43 -2.68 20.08
N GLU A 18 -15.68 -1.41 19.76
CA GLU A 18 -15.89 -0.89 18.40
C GLU A 18 -14.63 -1.18 17.55
N GLN A 19 -14.50 -2.41 17.06
CA GLN A 19 -13.37 -2.84 16.25
C GLN A 19 -13.47 -2.19 14.88
N LYS A 20 -12.95 -0.97 14.76
CA LYS A 20 -12.97 -0.23 13.51
C LYS A 20 -11.96 -0.86 12.56
N ILE A 21 -12.46 -1.37 11.44
CA ILE A 21 -11.66 -1.94 10.36
C ILE A 21 -11.37 -0.84 9.36
N THR A 22 -10.15 -0.83 8.82
CA THR A 22 -9.74 0.10 7.77
C THR A 22 -9.72 -0.65 6.44
N CYS A 23 -10.37 -0.11 5.41
CA CYS A 23 -10.29 -0.60 4.04
C CYS A 23 -9.88 0.52 3.08
N ALA A 24 -9.53 0.17 1.85
CA ALA A 24 -9.28 1.13 0.77
C ALA A 24 -10.37 1.00 -0.30
N CYS A 25 -10.85 2.12 -0.84
CA CYS A 25 -11.71 2.12 -2.02
C CYS A 25 -10.85 1.80 -3.28
N PRO A 26 -11.45 1.43 -4.42
CA PRO A 26 -10.72 1.10 -5.66
C PRO A 26 -9.85 2.24 -6.21
N ARG A 27 -10.12 3.48 -5.80
CA ARG A 27 -9.31 4.67 -6.12
C ARG A 27 -8.19 4.97 -5.10
N GLY A 28 -8.02 4.10 -4.09
CA GLY A 28 -6.97 4.22 -3.07
C GLY A 28 -7.32 5.05 -1.83
N HIS A 29 -8.57 5.50 -1.65
CA HIS A 29 -8.96 6.26 -0.45
C HIS A 29 -9.19 5.33 0.75
N LYS A 30 -8.56 5.66 1.88
CA LYS A 30 -8.71 4.91 3.14
C LYS A 30 -10.04 5.25 3.81
N LEU A 31 -10.77 4.23 4.20
CA LEU A 31 -12.08 4.32 4.84
C LEU A 31 -12.06 3.48 6.11
N ARG A 32 -12.68 4.00 7.16
CA ARG A 32 -12.80 3.33 8.45
C ARG A 32 -14.27 3.10 8.74
N GLY A 33 -14.59 1.91 9.20
CA GLY A 33 -15.96 1.47 9.46
C GLY A 33 -15.97 0.31 10.42
N GLY A 34 -17.11 0.04 11.04
CA GLY A 34 -17.25 -1.15 11.87
C GLY A 34 -17.31 -2.43 11.04
N PRO A 35 -17.17 -3.59 11.69
CA PRO A 35 -17.20 -4.89 11.01
C PRO A 35 -18.56 -5.18 10.38
N GLU A 36 -19.64 -4.53 10.83
CA GLU A 36 -20.99 -4.64 10.25
C GLU A 36 -21.08 -4.20 8.79
N LEU A 37 -20.09 -3.41 8.33
CA LEU A 37 -20.02 -2.95 6.95
C LEU A 37 -19.31 -3.94 6.03
N ILE A 38 -18.57 -4.93 6.56
CA ILE A 38 -17.84 -5.89 5.72
C ILE A 38 -18.82 -6.62 4.79
N GLY A 39 -18.49 -6.64 3.49
CA GLY A 39 -19.31 -7.26 2.45
C GLY A 39 -20.49 -6.40 1.96
N ARG A 40 -20.82 -5.29 2.64
CA ARG A 40 -21.86 -4.36 2.17
C ARG A 40 -21.32 -3.42 1.11
N GLN A 41 -22.18 -3.05 0.16
CA GLN A 41 -21.89 -1.97 -0.78
C GLN A 41 -21.92 -0.64 -0.04
N VAL A 42 -20.78 0.05 -0.02
CA VAL A 42 -20.66 1.39 0.55
C VAL A 42 -20.17 2.36 -0.50
N ARG A 43 -20.53 3.63 -0.33
CA ARG A 43 -20.09 4.71 -1.21
C ARG A 43 -18.89 5.42 -0.58
N CYS A 44 -17.82 5.57 -1.34
CA CYS A 44 -16.67 6.35 -0.88
C CYS A 44 -17.03 7.85 -0.79
N PRO A 45 -16.82 8.54 0.35
CA PRO A 45 -17.08 9.98 0.48
C PRO A 45 -16.16 10.86 -0.39
N ARG A 46 -15.01 10.34 -0.83
CA ARG A 46 -14.03 11.10 -1.63
C ARG A 46 -14.29 11.00 -3.14
N CYS A 47 -14.50 9.79 -3.66
CA CYS A 47 -14.69 9.56 -5.10
C CYS A 47 -16.11 9.17 -5.49
N ARG A 48 -17.01 8.92 -4.53
CA ARG A 48 -18.41 8.48 -4.75
C ARG A 48 -18.59 7.12 -5.43
N ASP A 49 -17.49 6.40 -5.68
CA ASP A 49 -17.54 5.02 -6.15
C ASP A 49 -18.20 4.12 -5.11
N VAL A 50 -19.02 3.19 -5.60
CA VAL A 50 -19.68 2.16 -4.80
C VAL A 50 -18.83 0.89 -4.87
N PHE A 51 -18.46 0.34 -3.70
CA PHE A 51 -17.63 -0.84 -3.61
C PHE A 51 -17.97 -1.65 -2.35
N SER A 52 -17.59 -2.92 -2.30
CA SER A 52 -17.81 -3.78 -1.13
C SER A 52 -16.77 -3.48 -0.05
N PHE A 53 -17.22 -3.01 1.12
CA PHE A 53 -16.33 -2.68 2.24
C PHE A 53 -15.69 -3.95 2.81
N GLY A 54 -14.41 -3.90 3.18
CA GLY A 54 -13.71 -5.02 3.81
C GLY A 54 -13.29 -6.17 2.90
N TYR A 55 -13.70 -6.19 1.62
CA TYR A 55 -13.05 -7.05 0.63
C TYR A 55 -11.73 -6.38 0.24
N ALA A 56 -10.67 -6.64 1.02
CA ALA A 56 -9.33 -6.48 0.51
C ALA A 56 -9.27 -7.40 -0.72
N ILE A 57 -9.25 -6.81 -1.92
CA ILE A 57 -8.99 -7.56 -3.15
C ILE A 57 -7.70 -8.29 -2.85
N ARG A 58 -7.81 -9.61 -2.65
CA ARG A 58 -6.66 -10.47 -2.44
C ARG A 58 -5.72 -10.15 -3.61
N GLU A 59 -4.51 -9.76 -3.24
CA GLU A 59 -3.39 -9.62 -4.15
C GLU A 59 -3.46 -10.74 -5.19
N SER A 60 -3.41 -10.38 -6.46
CA SER A 60 -3.65 -11.28 -7.61
C SER A 60 -2.99 -12.63 -7.37
N VAL A 61 -3.81 -13.64 -7.05
CA VAL A 61 -3.32 -14.97 -6.77
C VAL A 61 -2.89 -15.54 -8.12
N SER A 62 -1.59 -15.78 -8.31
CA SER A 62 -1.10 -16.38 -9.55
C SER A 62 -1.68 -17.78 -9.72
N ASP A 63 -1.89 -18.21 -10.96
CA ASP A 63 -2.38 -19.56 -11.27
C ASP A 63 -1.51 -20.63 -10.58
N THR A 64 -0.20 -20.37 -10.43
CA THR A 64 0.73 -21.21 -9.66
C THR A 64 0.38 -21.32 -8.17
N ALA A 65 -0.14 -20.26 -7.55
CA ALA A 65 -0.57 -20.29 -6.15
C ALA A 65 -1.91 -21.03 -5.96
N VAL A 66 -2.79 -21.01 -6.96
CA VAL A 66 -4.03 -21.81 -6.95
C VAL A 66 -3.69 -23.30 -7.08
N LEU A 67 -2.79 -23.67 -8.00
CA LEU A 67 -2.33 -25.06 -8.16
C LEU A 67 -1.67 -25.62 -6.88
N ARG A 68 -0.97 -24.79 -6.09
CA ARG A 68 -0.41 -25.20 -4.78
C ARG A 68 -1.49 -25.56 -3.75
N LEU A 69 -2.62 -24.88 -3.79
CA LEU A 69 -3.74 -25.15 -2.87
C LEU A 69 -4.42 -26.49 -3.17
N LEU A 70 -4.32 -26.98 -4.41
CA LEU A 70 -4.94 -28.22 -4.89
C LEU A 70 -4.01 -29.44 -4.84
N GLY A 71 -2.74 -29.28 -4.44
CA GLY A 71 -1.98 -30.35 -3.80
C GLY A 71 -0.97 -31.16 -4.63
N ASP A 72 -0.42 -30.66 -5.74
CA ASP A 72 0.65 -31.40 -6.47
C ASP A 72 1.66 -30.47 -7.19
N ALA A 73 2.40 -29.65 -6.44
CA ALA A 73 3.54 -28.93 -7.03
C ALA A 73 4.75 -28.95 -6.07
N PRO A 74 5.92 -29.48 -6.48
CA PRO A 74 7.13 -29.35 -5.70
C PRO A 74 7.49 -27.87 -5.55
N ALA A 75 7.96 -27.51 -4.35
CA ALA A 75 8.34 -26.14 -4.03
C ALA A 75 9.37 -25.62 -5.06
N PRO A 76 9.12 -24.50 -5.75
CA PRO A 76 10.17 -23.89 -6.54
C PRO A 76 11.33 -23.46 -5.61
N PRO A 77 12.58 -23.44 -6.12
CA PRO A 77 13.72 -22.89 -5.38
C PRO A 77 13.35 -21.51 -4.82
N PRO A 78 13.82 -21.15 -3.61
CA PRO A 78 13.55 -19.83 -3.05
C PRO A 78 13.93 -18.78 -4.09
N GLU A 79 12.94 -17.98 -4.50
CA GLU A 79 13.15 -16.90 -5.44
C GLU A 79 14.31 -16.04 -4.94
N PRO A 80 15.37 -15.81 -5.74
CA PRO A 80 16.39 -14.87 -5.37
C PRO A 80 15.69 -13.53 -5.25
N LYS A 81 15.52 -13.05 -4.00
CA LYS A 81 15.13 -11.67 -3.68
C LYS A 81 15.91 -10.80 -4.65
N SER A 82 15.21 -10.24 -5.63
CA SER A 82 15.83 -9.55 -6.75
C SER A 82 16.81 -8.55 -6.14
N ALA A 83 18.10 -8.86 -6.26
CA ALA A 83 19.14 -7.99 -5.78
C ALA A 83 18.95 -6.70 -6.55
N VAL A 84 18.35 -5.71 -5.90
CA VAL A 84 18.15 -4.37 -6.44
C VAL A 84 19.55 -3.91 -6.85
N ARG A 85 19.82 -3.94 -8.15
CA ARG A 85 21.16 -3.72 -8.69
C ARG A 85 21.51 -2.27 -8.39
N ALA A 86 22.36 -2.05 -7.39
CA ALA A 86 22.85 -0.73 -7.07
C ALA A 86 23.65 -0.20 -8.26
N ARG A 87 23.38 1.03 -8.66
CA ARG A 87 24.12 1.72 -9.72
C ARG A 87 25.26 2.52 -9.10
N PRO A 88 26.42 2.67 -9.75
CA PRO A 88 27.48 3.53 -9.23
C PRO A 88 27.18 5.01 -9.49
N CYS A 89 27.57 5.88 -8.57
CA CYS A 89 27.52 7.32 -8.79
C CYS A 89 28.58 7.76 -9.82
N ASN A 90 28.18 8.56 -10.82
CA ASN A 90 29.09 9.07 -11.87
C ASN A 90 30.17 10.04 -11.36
N LYS A 91 30.07 10.53 -10.12
CA LYS A 91 31.02 11.46 -9.50
C LYS A 91 32.00 10.78 -8.55
N CYS A 92 31.52 9.89 -7.69
CA CYS A 92 32.34 9.27 -6.63
C CYS A 92 32.42 7.74 -6.68
N GLY A 93 31.68 7.09 -7.60
CA GLY A 93 31.66 5.63 -7.71
C GLY A 93 30.89 4.90 -6.61
N HIS A 94 30.35 5.60 -5.61
CA HIS A 94 29.59 4.98 -4.52
C HIS A 94 28.32 4.28 -5.03
N ALA A 95 28.03 3.11 -4.49
CA ALA A 95 26.83 2.34 -4.82
C ALA A 95 25.57 3.06 -4.29
N ILE A 96 24.66 3.40 -5.19
CA ILE A 96 23.40 4.09 -4.86
C ILE A 96 22.21 3.24 -5.30
N SER A 97 21.08 3.38 -4.59
CA SER A 97 19.83 2.74 -5.01
C SER A 97 19.36 3.31 -6.37
N PRO A 98 18.69 2.50 -7.20
CA PRO A 98 18.20 2.95 -8.50
C PRO A 98 17.18 4.08 -8.38
N GLU A 99 16.42 4.15 -7.29
CA GLU A 99 15.42 5.19 -7.03
C GLU A 99 16.03 6.48 -6.45
N ALA A 100 17.28 6.45 -5.97
CA ALA A 100 17.90 7.64 -5.38
C ALA A 100 18.18 8.69 -6.46
N THR A 101 17.61 9.88 -6.27
CA THR A 101 17.83 11.04 -7.15
C THR A 101 19.12 11.80 -6.78
N VAL A 102 19.60 11.63 -5.55
CA VAL A 102 20.81 12.28 -5.02
C VAL A 102 21.69 11.23 -4.35
N CYS A 103 22.99 11.26 -4.65
CA CYS A 103 23.98 10.41 -3.98
C CYS A 103 24.25 10.93 -2.57
N GLN A 104 24.01 10.11 -1.54
CA GLN A 104 24.25 10.52 -0.15
C GLN A 104 25.72 10.66 0.24
N HIS A 105 26.64 10.11 -0.56
CA HIS A 105 28.08 10.22 -0.30
C HIS A 105 28.67 11.57 -0.72
N CYS A 106 28.27 12.08 -1.89
CA CYS A 106 28.87 13.29 -2.48
C CYS A 106 27.83 14.40 -2.73
N ASN A 107 26.58 14.19 -2.32
CA ASN A 107 25.44 15.08 -2.55
C ASN A 107 25.26 15.49 -4.03
N CYS A 108 25.75 14.68 -4.97
CA CYS A 108 25.56 14.91 -6.39
C CYS A 108 24.20 14.38 -6.86
N TYR A 109 23.52 15.15 -7.71
CA TYR A 109 22.34 14.70 -8.41
C TYR A 109 22.71 13.60 -9.41
N VAL A 110 21.98 12.48 -9.33
CA VAL A 110 22.19 11.26 -10.10
C VAL A 110 20.88 10.77 -10.73
N GLY A 111 19.76 11.45 -10.50
CA GLY A 111 18.48 11.11 -11.12
C GLY A 111 18.52 11.20 -12.64
N GLN A 112 17.66 10.44 -13.32
CA GLN A 112 17.40 10.66 -14.74
C GLN A 112 16.66 11.99 -14.86
N LEU A 113 17.32 13.01 -15.41
CA LEU A 113 16.66 14.25 -15.82
C LEU A 113 15.82 13.95 -17.07
N ASP A 114 14.61 14.49 -17.16
CA ASP A 114 13.87 14.47 -18.42
C ASP A 114 14.72 15.08 -19.55
N THR A 115 14.49 14.59 -20.76
CA THR A 115 15.23 14.99 -21.97
C THR A 115 15.30 16.51 -22.16
N PHE A 116 14.25 17.22 -21.75
CA PHE A 116 14.18 18.68 -21.76
C PHE A 116 15.27 19.33 -20.88
N PHE A 117 15.41 18.89 -19.64
CA PHE A 117 16.43 19.43 -18.73
C PHE A 117 17.83 19.05 -19.20
N GLN A 118 18.03 17.82 -19.68
CA GLN A 118 19.33 17.40 -20.25
C GLN A 118 19.85 18.33 -21.36
N GLN A 119 18.97 18.91 -22.18
CA GLN A 119 19.37 19.87 -23.23
C GLN A 119 19.86 21.20 -22.63
N LEU A 120 19.22 21.71 -21.58
CA LEU A 120 19.61 22.96 -20.93
C LEU A 120 21.01 22.86 -20.32
N HIS A 121 21.35 21.73 -19.71
CA HIS A 121 22.69 21.49 -19.13
C HIS A 121 23.78 21.21 -20.17
N ARG A 122 23.40 20.87 -21.41
CA ARG A 122 24.34 20.56 -22.51
C ARG A 122 24.69 21.78 -23.35
N SER A 123 24.12 22.95 -23.03
CA SER A 123 24.49 24.26 -23.58
C SER A 123 25.93 24.61 -23.18
N LYS A 124 26.93 24.07 -23.89
CA LYS A 124 28.30 24.57 -23.81
C LYS A 124 28.30 26.03 -24.25
N PRO A 125 28.99 26.96 -23.55
CA PRO A 125 29.29 28.25 -24.15
C PRO A 125 30.20 28.01 -25.35
N ASN A 126 29.80 28.56 -26.49
CA ASN A 126 30.54 28.56 -27.74
C ASN A 126 31.87 29.32 -27.55
N PRO A 127 33.05 28.70 -27.72
CA PRO A 127 34.29 29.45 -27.87
C PRO A 127 34.40 29.89 -29.34
N ASN A 128 34.16 31.18 -29.59
CA ASN A 128 34.75 31.88 -30.74
C ASN A 128 36.08 32.46 -30.27
#